data_AF-A0A382R323-F1
#
_entry.id   AF-A0A382R323-F1
#
_cell.length_a   1.000
_cell.length_b   1.000
_cell.length_c   1.000
_cell.angle_alpha   90.00
_cell.angle_beta   90.00
_cell.angle_gamma   90.00
#
_symmetry.space_group_name_H-M   'P 1'
#
loop_
_entity.id
_entity.type
_entity.pdbx_description
1 polymer ?
#
loop_
_entity_poly.entity_id
_entity_poly.type
_entity_poly.pdbx_seq_one_letter_code
_entity_poly.pdbx_strand_id
1 'polypeptide(L)' 'MSDLHLVPSPELVHGLDAAERLVLGVESINQKYPDADFCVLAGDLVDRGDKESYQRLKAI' A
#
# COMPACT_ATOMS: atom_id res chain seq x y z
N MET A 1 -1.52 -5.61 7.23
CA MET A 1 -2.31 -4.56 6.54
C MET A 1 -3.20 -5.21 5.50
N SER A 2 -4.23 -4.51 5.01
CA SER A 2 -5.17 -5.02 3.99
C SER A 2 -5.79 -3.83 3.26
N ASP A 3 -6.48 -4.10 2.14
CA ASP A 3 -7.34 -3.13 1.44
C ASP A 3 -6.58 -1.87 1.01
N LEU A 4 -5.45 -2.07 0.34
CA LEU A 4 -4.57 -0.98 -0.09
C LEU A 4 -5.13 -0.22 -1.29
N HIS A 5 -5.86 -0.91 -2.18
CA HIS A 5 -6.47 -0.36 -3.39
C HIS A 5 -5.51 0.55 -4.19
N LEU A 6 -4.27 0.14 -4.43
CA LEU A 6 -3.36 0.95 -5.25
C LEU A 6 -3.90 1.14 -6.67
N VAL A 7 -3.66 2.34 -7.19
CA VAL A 7 -3.93 2.78 -8.55
C VAL A 7 -2.64 3.28 -9.22
N PRO A 8 -2.56 3.35 -10.56
CA PRO A 8 -1.38 3.85 -11.26
C PRO A 8 -1.11 5.33 -10.92
N SER A 9 0.14 5.76 -10.99
CA SER A 9 0.43 7.20 -10.87
C SER A 9 0.04 7.92 -12.18
N PRO A 10 -0.59 9.12 -12.13
CA PRO A 10 -0.82 9.98 -10.96
C PRO A 10 -2.25 9.88 -10.38
N GLU A 11 -2.95 8.77 -10.56
CA GLU A 11 -4.32 8.63 -10.05
C GLU A 11 -4.38 8.62 -8.52
N LEU A 12 -5.55 9.02 -8.01
CA LEU A 12 -5.86 9.10 -6.58
C LEU A 12 -7.11 8.28 -6.26
N VAL A 13 -7.14 7.66 -5.09
CA VAL A 13 -8.31 6.96 -4.53
C VAL A 13 -9.00 7.90 -3.55
N HIS A 14 -10.24 8.29 -3.84
CA HIS A 14 -11.00 9.25 -3.02
C HIS A 14 -10.23 10.56 -2.72
N GLY A 15 -9.41 11.01 -3.67
CA GLY A 15 -8.59 12.22 -3.53
C GLY A 15 -7.29 12.04 -2.73
N LEU A 16 -6.90 10.80 -2.40
CA LEU A 16 -5.67 10.46 -1.70
C LEU A 16 -4.75 9.60 -2.58
N ASP A 17 -3.45 9.73 -2.42
CA ASP A 17 -2.49 8.82 -3.03
C ASP A 17 -2.32 7.57 -2.14
N ALA A 18 -2.93 6.45 -2.55
CA ALA A 18 -2.87 5.20 -1.82
C ALA A 18 -1.43 4.68 -1.62
N ALA A 19 -0.50 4.97 -2.54
CA ALA A 19 0.90 4.58 -2.39
C ALA A 19 1.60 5.39 -1.30
N GLU A 20 1.37 6.71 -1.25
CA GLU A 20 1.88 7.56 -0.16
C GLU A 20 1.32 7.10 1.19
N ARG A 21 0.03 6.77 1.24
CA ARG A 21 -0.61 6.23 2.45
C ARG A 21 0.01 4.92 2.91
N LEU A 22 0.37 4.02 1.98
CA LEU A 22 1.05 2.77 2.32
C LEU A 22 2.41 3.03 2.95
N VAL A 23 3.23 3.92 2.38
CA VAL A 23 4.55 4.28 2.92
C VAL A 23 4.41 4.79 4.37
N LEU A 24 3.51 5.74 4.61
CA LEU A 24 3.24 6.26 5.96
C LEU A 24 2.72 5.18 6.91
N GLY A 25 1.92 4.24 6.40
CA GLY A 25 1.43 3.09 7.15
C GLY A 25 2.56 2.16 7.62
N VAL A 26 3.48 1.83 6.72
CA VAL A 26 4.67 1.01 7.02
C VAL A 26 5.56 1.71 8.04
N GLU A 27 5.83 3.01 7.88
CA GLU A 27 6.60 3.78 8.85
C GLU A 27 5.96 3.77 10.25
N SER A 28 4.64 3.97 10.33
CA SER A 28 3.90 3.90 11.59
C SER A 28 3.97 2.51 12.23
N ILE A 29 3.92 1.43 11.45
CA ILE A 29 4.03 0.06 11.97
C ILE A 29 5.44 -0.17 12.53
N ASN A 30 6.48 0.18 11.78
CA ASN A 30 7.87 0.01 12.21
C ASN A 30 8.17 0.77 13.51
N GLN A 31 7.55 1.94 13.72
CA GLN A 31 7.71 2.71 14.94
C GLN A 31 6.96 2.13 16.15
N LYS A 32 5.77 1.59 15.94
CA LYS A 32 4.87 1.17 17.04
C LYS A 32 5.00 -0.31 17.42
N TYR A 33 5.39 -1.15 16.46
CA TYR A 33 5.46 -2.60 16.62
C TYR A 33 6.82 -3.13 16.12
N PRO A 34 7.95 -2.65 16.67
CA PRO A 34 9.29 -2.98 16.18
C PRO A 34 9.69 -4.44 16.42
N ASP A 35 8.98 -5.15 17.29
CA ASP A 35 9.20 -6.56 17.65
C ASP A 35 8.31 -7.54 16.86
N ALA A 36 7.48 -7.05 15.95
CA ALA A 36 6.68 -7.91 15.09
C ALA A 36 7.57 -8.68 14.10
N ASP A 37 7.48 -10.02 14.10
CA ASP A 37 8.25 -10.86 13.18
C ASP A 37 7.90 -10.62 11.70
N PHE A 38 6.62 -10.38 11.42
CA PHE A 38 6.10 -10.18 10.07
C PHE A 38 4.93 -9.21 10.03
N CYS A 39 4.80 -8.49 8.91
CA CYS A 39 3.59 -7.80 8.51
C CYS A 39 3.00 -8.49 7.27
N VAL A 40 1.76 -8.95 7.36
CA VAL A 40 1.07 -9.61 6.24
C VAL A 40 0.18 -8.59 5.51
N LEU A 41 0.25 -8.57 4.17
CA LEU A 41 -0.71 -7.85 3.32
C LEU A 41 -1.83 -8.82 2.91
N ALA A 42 -3.06 -8.58 3.38
CA ALA A 42 -4.11 -9.61 3.44
C ALA A 42 -5.22 -9.47 2.36
N GLY A 43 -4.94 -8.84 1.22
CA GLY A 43 -5.91 -8.73 0.13
C GLY A 43 -6.05 -7.31 -0.41
N ASP A 44 -6.80 -7.18 -1.50
CA ASP A 44 -7.15 -5.91 -2.16
C ASP A 44 -5.95 -4.97 -2.31
N LEU A 45 -4.87 -5.55 -2.83
CA LEU A 45 -3.57 -4.88 -3.00
C LEU A 45 -3.65 -3.76 -4.03
N VAL A 46 -4.40 -3.96 -5.10
CA VAL A 46 -4.62 -2.99 -6.18
C VAL A 46 -6.11 -2.91 -6.49
N ASP A 47 -6.58 -1.76 -6.95
CA ASP A 47 -8.01 -1.48 -7.10
C ASP A 47 -8.66 -2.24 -8.28
N ARG A 48 -7.97 -2.28 -9.43
CA ARG A 48 -8.52 -2.81 -10.69
C ARG A 48 -7.79 -4.03 -11.24
N GLY A 49 -6.82 -4.56 -10.51
CA GLY A 49 -6.02 -5.71 -10.94
C GLY A 49 -5.07 -5.41 -12.11
N ASP A 50 -4.78 -4.15 -12.40
CA ASP A 50 -3.93 -3.76 -13.52
C ASP A 50 -2.44 -3.91 -13.21
N LYS A 51 -1.65 -4.08 -14.27
CA LYS A 51 -0.21 -4.33 -14.18
C LYS A 51 0.55 -3.14 -13.60
N GLU A 52 0.16 -1.91 -13.94
CA GLU A 52 0.87 -0.70 -13.53
C GLU A 52 0.73 -0.46 -12.03
N SER A 53 -0.44 -0.70 -11.46
CA SER A 53 -0.68 -0.67 -10.01
C SER A 53 0.16 -1.71 -9.26
N TYR A 54 0.29 -2.94 -9.79
CA TYR A 54 1.18 -3.94 -9.20
C TYR A 54 2.67 -3.57 -9.33
N GLN A 55 3.07 -2.97 -10.45
CA GLN A 55 4.43 -2.46 -10.62
C GLN A 55 4.72 -1.33 -9.64
N ARG A 56 3.74 -0.47 -9.39
CA ARG A 56 3.81 0.59 -8.38
C ARG A 56 3.94 0.00 -6.98
N LEU A 57 3.10 -0.97 -6.62
CA LEU A 57 3.20 -1.67 -5.33
C LEU A 57 4.57 -2.32 -5.12
N LYS A 58 5.12 -2.97 -6.14
CA LYS A 58 6.44 -3.62 -6.07
C LYS A 58 7.60 -2.63 -5.88
N ALA A 59 7.42 -1.36 -6.26
CA ALA A 59 8.44 -0.32 -6.16
C ALA A 59 8.44 0.41 -4.81
N ILE A 60 7.45 0.14 -3.95
CA ILE A 60 7.37 0.61 -2.57
C ILE A 60 8.12 -0.39 -1.68
#